data_AF-A0A1Z5L2Q3-F1
#
_entry.id   AF-A0A1Z5L2Q3-F1
#
_cell.length_a   1.000
_cell.length_b   1.000
_cell.length_c   1.000
_cell.angle_alpha   90.00
_cell.angle_beta   90.00
_cell.angle_gamma   90.00
#
_symmetry.space_group_name_H-M   'P 1'
#
loop_
_entity.id
_entity.type
_entity.pdbx_description
1 polymer ?
#
loop_
_entity_poly.entity_id
_entity_poly.type
_entity_poly.pdbx_seq_one_letter_code
_entity_poly.pdbx_strand_id
1 'polypeptide(L)'
;MSLFAPRTHHCSVCNRCILKMDHHCPWLNNCIGHFTHRYFFMFCLYVLLGILYLMIFGYSIAYDEYFGSLSEAAAVAKATGNATEPSSAARRYYITFTVLVCVGVFFALGALTAWHAQLITKGETSIEAHINKKERQRLAKDGIVYRNPYDFGPRQNWKLFLGLSHSRSWKRVLLPSCHLPEGDGLTWHR
;
A
#
# COMPACT_ATOMS: atom_id res chain seq x y z
N MET A 1 15.45 -9.20 -30.42
CA MET A 1 14.09 -8.62 -30.33
C MET A 1 13.29 -9.52 -29.41
N SER A 2 12.97 -9.10 -28.18
CA SER A 2 12.17 -9.95 -27.29
C SER A 2 10.77 -10.10 -27.88
N LEU A 3 10.27 -11.32 -28.03
CA LEU A 3 8.92 -11.60 -28.55
C LEU A 3 7.78 -11.11 -27.60
N PHE A 4 8.13 -10.56 -26.44
CA PHE A 4 7.17 -10.06 -25.46
C PHE A 4 6.84 -8.59 -25.69
N ALA A 5 5.56 -8.24 -25.52
CA ALA A 5 5.12 -6.85 -25.49
C ALA A 5 5.93 -6.03 -24.45
N PRO A 6 6.16 -4.72 -24.68
CA PRO A 6 6.90 -3.91 -23.73
C PRO A 6 6.32 -3.99 -22.31
N ARG A 7 7.19 -3.94 -21.29
CA ARG A 7 6.85 -4.02 -19.86
C ARG A 7 6.25 -5.37 -19.41
N THR A 8 6.24 -6.38 -20.27
CA THR A 8 5.76 -7.73 -19.94
C THR A 8 6.89 -8.59 -19.39
N HIS A 9 6.61 -9.33 -18.32
CA HIS A 9 7.55 -10.28 -17.74
C HIS A 9 6.87 -11.62 -17.47
N HIS A 10 7.63 -12.72 -17.56
CA HIS A 10 7.13 -14.06 -17.23
C HIS A 10 7.22 -14.27 -15.71
N CYS A 11 6.10 -14.67 -15.10
CA CYS A 11 6.08 -15.10 -13.70
C CYS A 11 6.09 -16.64 -13.66
N SER A 12 7.15 -17.22 -13.11
CA SER A 12 7.27 -18.67 -12.95
C SER A 12 6.23 -19.25 -11.99
N VAL A 13 5.86 -18.51 -10.93
CA VAL A 13 4.85 -18.95 -9.96
C VAL A 13 3.47 -19.08 -10.59
N CYS A 14 3.07 -18.10 -11.41
CA CYS A 14 1.79 -18.16 -12.14
C CYS A 14 1.88 -18.91 -13.48
N ASN A 15 3.09 -19.32 -13.89
CA ASN A 15 3.40 -19.96 -15.17
C ASN A 15 2.79 -19.24 -16.39
N ARG A 16 2.84 -17.91 -16.42
CA ARG A 16 2.33 -17.09 -17.52
C ARG A 16 3.00 -15.73 -17.60
N CYS A 17 2.93 -15.10 -18.76
CA CYS A 17 3.39 -13.73 -18.97
C CYS A 17 2.36 -12.73 -18.41
N ILE A 18 2.86 -11.73 -17.68
CA ILE A 18 2.06 -10.70 -17.03
C ILE A 18 2.37 -9.35 -17.69
N LEU A 19 1.34 -8.73 -18.26
CA LEU A 19 1.45 -7.38 -18.84
C LEU A 19 1.74 -6.35 -17.76
N LYS A 20 2.66 -5.41 -18.03
CA LYS A 20 3.13 -4.41 -17.05
C LYS A 20 3.35 -5.03 -15.67
N MET A 21 4.12 -6.11 -15.62
CA MET A 21 4.33 -6.86 -14.38
C MET A 21 5.00 -5.96 -13.35
N ASP A 22 4.42 -5.92 -12.16
CA ASP A 22 5.06 -5.35 -10.98
C ASP A 22 5.71 -6.47 -10.16
N HIS A 23 4.92 -7.32 -9.52
CA HIS A 23 5.43 -8.45 -8.76
C HIS A 23 4.39 -9.57 -8.67
N HIS A 24 4.83 -10.76 -8.25
CA HIS A 24 3.92 -11.78 -7.72
C HIS A 24 3.71 -11.50 -6.24
N CYS A 25 2.45 -11.31 -5.82
CA CYS A 25 2.11 -11.04 -4.42
C CYS A 25 1.60 -12.33 -3.75
N PRO A 26 2.37 -12.93 -2.82
CA PRO A 26 1.94 -14.15 -2.13
C PRO A 26 0.68 -13.94 -1.30
N TRP A 27 0.51 -12.74 -0.72
CA TRP A 27 -0.64 -12.39 0.12
C TRP A 27 -1.98 -12.41 -0.61
N LEU A 28 -1.96 -12.13 -1.92
CA LEU A 28 -3.15 -12.17 -2.77
C LEU A 28 -3.18 -13.43 -3.65
N ASN A 29 -2.16 -14.29 -3.54
CA ASN A 29 -1.94 -15.44 -4.41
C ASN A 29 -2.14 -15.10 -5.91
N ASN A 30 -1.63 -13.92 -6.32
CA ASN A 30 -1.85 -13.40 -7.67
C ASN A 30 -0.74 -12.43 -8.10
N CYS A 31 -0.55 -12.30 -9.40
CA CYS A 31 0.36 -11.30 -9.96
C CYS A 31 -0.28 -9.91 -10.00
N ILE A 32 0.52 -8.93 -9.62
CA ILE A 32 0.24 -7.51 -9.76
C ILE A 32 0.79 -7.07 -11.12
N GLY A 33 -0.10 -6.66 -12.01
CA GLY A 33 0.22 -6.24 -13.36
C GLY A 33 -0.81 -5.24 -13.90
N HIS A 34 -0.86 -5.03 -15.21
CA HIS A 34 -1.66 -3.98 -15.85
C HIS A 34 -3.08 -3.85 -15.30
N PHE A 35 -3.83 -4.95 -15.25
CA PHE A 35 -5.23 -4.97 -14.83
C PHE A 35 -5.44 -5.05 -13.31
N THR A 36 -4.41 -5.37 -12.53
CA THR A 36 -4.52 -5.58 -11.07
C THR A 36 -3.80 -4.54 -10.22
N HIS A 37 -2.86 -3.77 -10.80
CA HIS A 37 -1.97 -2.87 -10.07
C HIS A 37 -2.73 -1.75 -9.33
N ARG A 38 -3.74 -1.14 -9.96
CA ARG A 38 -4.57 -0.12 -9.30
C ARG A 38 -5.28 -0.70 -8.07
N TYR A 39 -5.87 -1.88 -8.20
CA TYR A 39 -6.61 -2.52 -7.12
C TYR A 39 -5.71 -2.89 -5.94
N PHE A 40 -4.49 -3.38 -6.23
CA PHE A 40 -3.48 -3.63 -5.20
C PHE A 40 -3.13 -2.36 -4.41
N PHE A 41 -2.84 -1.25 -5.11
CA PHE A 41 -2.52 0.01 -4.43
C PHE A 41 -3.69 0.51 -3.57
N MET A 42 -4.93 0.43 -4.09
CA MET A 42 -6.11 0.82 -3.33
C MET A 42 -6.38 -0.08 -2.13
N PHE A 43 -6.16 -1.39 -2.27
CA PHE A 43 -6.24 -2.32 -1.15
C PHE A 43 -5.28 -1.91 -0.02
N CYS A 44 -4.02 -1.65 -0.34
CA CYS A 44 -3.04 -1.19 0.65
C CYS A 44 -3.48 0.13 1.32
N LEU A 45 -3.97 1.08 0.53
CA LEU A 45 -4.45 2.37 1.04
C LEU A 45 -5.65 2.21 1.97
N TYR A 46 -6.66 1.41 1.62
CA TYR A 46 -7.84 1.20 2.45
C TYR A 46 -7.53 0.45 3.74
N VAL A 47 -6.64 -0.55 3.70
CA VAL A 47 -6.19 -1.24 4.92
C VAL A 47 -5.45 -0.25 5.82
N LEU A 48 -4.60 0.62 5.28
CA LEU A 48 -3.91 1.65 6.05
C LEU A 48 -4.89 2.65 6.70
N LEU A 49 -5.92 3.09 5.96
CA LEU A 49 -6.98 3.95 6.49
C LEU A 49 -7.81 3.25 7.57
N GLY A 50 -8.11 1.96 7.41
CA GLY A 50 -8.79 1.15 8.41
C GLY A 50 -7.98 1.00 9.70
N ILE A 51 -6.67 0.79 9.59
CA ILE A 51 -5.77 0.75 10.76
C ILE A 51 -5.71 2.12 11.43
N LEU A 52 -5.61 3.21 10.67
CA LEU A 52 -5.62 4.55 11.22
C LEU A 52 -6.93 4.85 11.97
N TYR A 53 -8.07 4.42 11.41
CA TYR A 53 -9.36 4.49 12.09
C TYR A 53 -9.34 3.75 13.43
N LEU A 54 -8.86 2.50 13.46
CA LEU A 54 -8.75 1.72 14.70
C LEU A 54 -7.83 2.39 15.72
N MET A 55 -6.71 2.97 15.28
CA MET A 55 -5.78 3.66 16.17
C MET A 55 -6.39 4.93 16.77
N ILE A 56 -7.10 5.74 15.98
CA ILE A 56 -7.71 6.99 16.45
C ILE A 56 -8.88 6.70 17.40
N PHE A 57 -9.83 5.86 16.98
CA PHE A 57 -11.05 5.60 17.76
C PHE A 57 -10.85 4.57 18.87
N GLY A 58 -9.85 3.70 18.76
CA GLY A 58 -9.45 2.77 19.81
C GLY A 58 -8.49 3.36 20.84
N TYR A 59 -7.98 4.57 20.62
CA TYR A 59 -7.01 5.20 21.51
C TYR A 59 -7.54 5.37 22.94
N SER A 60 -8.76 5.87 23.11
CA SER A 60 -9.36 6.06 24.44
C SER A 60 -9.48 4.74 25.20
N ILE A 61 -9.97 3.69 24.53
CA ILE A 61 -10.11 2.34 25.10
C ILE A 61 -8.76 1.79 25.57
N ALA A 62 -7.71 1.96 24.76
CA ALA A 62 -6.37 1.56 25.13
C ALA A 62 -5.82 2.42 26.29
N TYR A 63 -6.00 3.74 26.22
CA TYR A 63 -5.53 4.66 27.25
C TYR A 63 -6.16 4.37 28.61
N ASP A 64 -7.48 4.19 28.66
CA ASP A 64 -8.22 3.90 29.89
C ASP A 64 -7.78 2.55 30.50
N GLU A 65 -7.51 1.55 29.66
CA GLU A 65 -7.05 0.23 30.11
C GLU A 65 -5.65 0.24 30.76
N TYR A 66 -4.72 1.05 30.26
CA TYR A 66 -3.34 1.08 30.78
C TYR A 66 -3.08 2.19 31.78
N PHE A 67 -3.79 3.32 31.65
CA PHE A 67 -3.53 4.55 32.41
C PHE A 67 -4.76 5.02 33.19
N GLY A 68 -5.98 4.75 32.71
CA GLY A 68 -7.23 5.10 33.41
C GLY A 68 -7.44 4.30 34.70
N SER A 69 -7.11 3.00 34.68
CA SER A 69 -7.24 2.13 35.85
C SER A 69 -6.36 2.56 37.04
N LEU A 70 -5.24 3.25 36.81
CA LEU A 70 -4.36 3.76 37.87
C LEU A 70 -5.01 4.94 38.61
N SER A 71 -5.73 5.79 37.88
CA SER A 71 -6.46 6.94 38.41
C SER A 71 -7.66 6.51 39.24
N GLU A 72 -8.49 5.60 38.71
CA GLU A 72 -9.67 5.10 39.41
C GLU A 72 -9.33 4.15 40.56
N ALA A 73 -8.37 3.23 40.40
CA ALA A 73 -7.96 2.35 41.50
C ALA A 73 -7.36 3.16 42.66
N ALA A 74 -6.59 4.21 42.39
CA ALA A 74 -6.09 5.11 43.44
C ALA A 74 -7.21 5.91 44.12
N ALA A 75 -8.21 6.37 43.36
CA ALA A 75 -9.36 7.10 43.91
C ALA A 75 -10.32 6.20 44.72
N VAL A 76 -10.62 4.99 44.22
CA VAL A 76 -11.52 4.03 44.88
C VAL A 76 -10.86 3.36 46.08
N ALA A 77 -9.57 2.99 46.00
CA ALA A 77 -8.84 2.47 47.16
C ALA A 77 -8.76 3.52 48.29
N LYS A 78 -8.64 4.81 47.94
CA LYS A 78 -8.69 5.91 48.90
C LYS A 78 -10.08 6.15 49.48
N ALA A 79 -11.14 5.87 48.73
CA ALA A 79 -12.53 6.15 49.14
C ALA A 79 -13.25 5.00 49.86
N THR A 80 -12.94 3.74 49.52
CA THR A 80 -13.73 2.57 49.96
C THR A 80 -12.95 1.54 50.76
N GLY A 81 -11.62 1.62 50.81
CA GLY A 81 -10.78 0.61 51.46
C GLY A 81 -10.78 -0.78 50.80
N ASN A 82 -11.58 -0.97 49.74
CA ASN A 82 -11.64 -2.19 48.94
C ASN A 82 -11.00 -1.95 47.57
N ALA A 83 -10.28 -2.96 47.08
CA ALA A 83 -9.68 -2.92 45.75
C ALA A 83 -10.77 -3.05 44.67
N THR A 84 -10.69 -2.21 43.64
CA THR A 84 -11.44 -2.38 42.39
C THR A 84 -11.08 -3.70 41.73
N GLU A 85 -12.09 -4.46 41.30
CA GLU A 85 -11.91 -5.67 40.50
C GLU A 85 -11.07 -5.34 39.25
N PRO A 86 -9.92 -5.99 39.04
CA PRO A 86 -9.05 -5.70 37.91
C PRO A 86 -9.74 -6.05 36.58
N SER A 87 -9.34 -5.37 35.50
CA SER A 87 -9.77 -5.77 34.16
C SER A 87 -9.45 -7.26 33.94
N SER A 88 -10.36 -7.99 33.27
CA SER A 88 -10.11 -9.40 32.99
C SER A 88 -8.81 -9.51 32.19
N ALA A 89 -7.90 -10.40 32.60
CA ALA A 89 -6.60 -10.58 31.92
C ALA A 89 -6.78 -10.82 30.41
N ALA A 90 -7.89 -11.45 30.03
CA ALA A 90 -8.31 -11.62 28.64
C ALA A 90 -8.56 -10.28 27.91
N ARG A 91 -9.30 -9.34 28.50
CA ARG A 91 -9.55 -8.01 27.89
C ARG A 91 -8.24 -7.27 27.65
N ARG A 92 -7.35 -7.23 28.66
CA ARG A 92 -6.04 -6.60 28.54
C ARG A 92 -5.23 -7.22 27.41
N TYR A 93 -5.18 -8.56 27.36
CA TYR A 93 -4.51 -9.31 26.30
C TYR A 93 -4.99 -8.93 24.89
N TYR A 94 -6.31 -8.91 24.65
CA TYR A 94 -6.85 -8.57 23.33
C TYR A 94 -6.56 -7.12 22.94
N ILE A 95 -6.60 -6.18 23.88
CA ILE A 95 -6.23 -4.78 23.63
C ILE A 95 -4.74 -4.68 23.31
N THR A 96 -3.86 -5.32 24.10
CA THR A 96 -2.41 -5.35 23.82
C THR A 96 -2.14 -5.89 22.42
N PHE A 97 -2.72 -7.06 22.10
CA PHE A 97 -2.54 -7.70 20.80
C PHE A 97 -3.01 -6.80 19.65
N THR A 98 -4.18 -6.17 19.79
CA THR A 98 -4.74 -5.27 18.77
C THR A 98 -3.83 -4.06 18.55
N VAL A 99 -3.33 -3.43 19.61
CA VAL A 99 -2.40 -2.28 19.51
C VAL A 99 -1.11 -2.69 18.81
N LEU A 100 -0.50 -3.82 19.20
CA LEU A 100 0.74 -4.29 18.60
C LEU A 100 0.57 -4.61 17.10
N VAL A 101 -0.53 -5.28 16.73
CA VAL A 101 -0.85 -5.57 15.33
C VAL A 101 -1.09 -4.28 14.55
N CYS A 102 -1.89 -3.34 15.08
CA CYS A 102 -2.16 -2.08 14.40
C CYS A 102 -0.88 -1.28 14.16
N VAL A 103 -0.02 -1.13 15.18
CA VAL A 103 1.25 -0.41 15.06
C VAL A 103 2.19 -1.10 14.07
N GLY A 104 2.38 -2.42 14.19
CA GLY A 104 3.26 -3.18 13.31
C GLY A 104 2.82 -3.12 11.84
N VAL A 105 1.52 -3.34 11.58
CA VAL A 105 0.99 -3.30 10.22
C VAL A 105 0.95 -1.87 9.69
N PHE A 106 0.67 -0.85 10.50
CA PHE A 106 0.70 0.55 10.07
C PHE A 106 2.06 0.94 9.48
N PHE A 107 3.16 0.61 10.18
CA PHE A 107 4.50 0.92 9.69
C PHE A 107 4.90 0.04 8.49
N ALA A 108 4.65 -1.26 8.55
CA ALA A 108 5.02 -2.18 7.46
C ALA A 108 4.25 -1.87 6.16
N LEU A 109 2.92 -1.76 6.24
CA LEU A 109 2.07 -1.46 5.10
C LEU A 109 2.20 0.00 4.66
N GLY A 110 2.43 0.93 5.59
CA GLY A 110 2.69 2.34 5.30
C GLY A 110 3.96 2.51 4.46
N ALA A 111 5.05 1.83 4.83
CA ALA A 111 6.29 1.84 4.05
C ALA A 111 6.09 1.25 2.64
N LEU A 112 5.39 0.12 2.53
CA LEU A 112 5.05 -0.49 1.25
C LEU A 112 4.19 0.44 0.37
N THR A 113 3.16 1.05 0.95
CA THR A 113 2.26 1.97 0.24
C THR A 113 3.01 3.21 -0.24
N ALA A 114 3.88 3.78 0.61
CA ALA A 114 4.72 4.91 0.24
C ALA A 114 5.70 4.57 -0.88
N TRP A 115 6.32 3.39 -0.83
CA TRP A 115 7.20 2.91 -1.89
C TRP A 115 6.46 2.79 -3.23
N HIS A 116 5.29 2.13 -3.26
CA HIS A 116 4.49 2.05 -4.48
C HIS A 116 4.01 3.42 -4.97
N ALA A 117 3.67 4.35 -4.07
CA ALA A 117 3.33 5.72 -4.44
C ALA A 117 4.49 6.44 -5.14
N GLN A 118 5.74 6.20 -4.71
CA GLN A 118 6.93 6.74 -5.37
C GLN A 118 7.16 6.13 -6.76
N LEU A 119 6.94 4.81 -6.91
CA LEU A 119 7.01 4.13 -8.22
C LEU A 119 5.98 4.69 -9.20
N ILE A 120 4.72 4.81 -8.77
CA ILE A 120 3.62 5.39 -9.56
C ILE A 120 3.96 6.83 -9.95
N THR A 121 4.49 7.62 -9.01
CA THR A 121 4.90 9.01 -9.27
C THR A 121 5.95 9.11 -10.38
N LYS A 122 6.83 8.12 -10.52
CA LYS A 122 7.87 8.03 -11.55
C LYS A 122 7.45 7.25 -12.81
N GLY A 123 6.20 6.78 -12.87
CA GLY A 123 5.67 6.04 -14.01
C GLY A 123 6.21 4.61 -14.18
N GLU A 124 6.87 4.06 -13.16
CA GLU A 124 7.57 2.77 -13.20
C GLU A 124 6.88 1.69 -12.34
N THR A 125 7.03 0.42 -12.72
CA THR A 125 6.80 -0.74 -11.84
C THR A 125 8.02 -1.03 -10.98
N SER A 126 7.90 -1.93 -10.00
CA SER A 126 9.04 -2.35 -9.17
C SER A 126 10.16 -3.02 -9.98
N ILE A 127 9.82 -3.84 -10.99
CA ILE A 127 10.79 -4.40 -11.95
C ILE A 127 11.46 -3.29 -12.75
N GLU A 128 10.69 -2.35 -13.26
CA GLU A 128 11.21 -1.24 -14.06
C GLU A 128 12.09 -0.30 -13.24
N ALA A 129 11.79 -0.06 -11.98
CA ALA A 129 12.64 0.75 -11.11
C ALA A 129 14.05 0.14 -11.00
N HIS A 130 14.15 -1.19 -10.94
CA HIS A 130 15.44 -1.89 -10.95
C HIS A 130 16.14 -1.79 -12.31
N ILE A 131 15.42 -1.97 -13.41
CA ILE A 131 15.96 -1.82 -14.78
C ILE A 131 16.44 -0.38 -14.99
N ASN A 132 15.59 0.61 -14.72
CA ASN A 132 15.88 2.04 -14.82
C ASN A 132 17.08 2.44 -13.95
N LYS A 133 17.23 1.86 -12.75
CA LYS A 133 18.40 2.09 -11.90
C LYS A 133 19.69 1.60 -12.56
N LYS A 134 19.68 0.40 -13.14
CA LYS A 134 20.84 -0.14 -13.87
C LYS A 134 21.15 0.67 -15.13
N GLU A 135 20.12 1.06 -15.89
CA GLU A 135 20.28 1.88 -17.10
C GLU A 135 20.83 3.27 -16.79
N ARG A 136 20.34 3.92 -15.72
CA ARG A 136 20.92 5.17 -15.19
C ARG A 136 22.41 5.02 -14.90
N GLN A 137 22.80 3.95 -14.21
CA GLN A 137 24.21 3.70 -13.87
C GLN A 137 25.07 3.40 -15.09
N ARG A 138 24.54 2.69 -16.09
CA ARG A 138 25.23 2.38 -17.34
C ARG A 138 25.48 3.64 -18.16
N LEU A 139 24.43 4.40 -18.46
CA LEU A 139 24.49 5.60 -19.30
C LEU A 139 25.26 6.75 -18.65
N ALA A 140 25.24 6.84 -17.31
CA ALA A 140 26.04 7.83 -16.59
C ALA A 140 27.55 7.67 -16.84
N LYS A 141 28.05 6.46 -17.11
CA LYS A 141 29.47 6.24 -17.47
C LYS A 141 29.83 6.87 -18.80
N ASP A 142 28.87 6.96 -19.71
CA ASP A 142 29.01 7.54 -21.04
C ASP A 142 28.63 9.03 -21.05
N GLY A 143 28.36 9.64 -19.88
CA GLY A 143 27.89 11.02 -19.77
C GLY A 143 26.45 11.25 -20.25
N ILE A 144 25.68 10.17 -20.48
CA ILE A 144 24.32 10.22 -21.00
C ILE A 144 23.32 10.17 -19.84
N VAL A 145 22.37 11.12 -19.82
CA VAL A 145 21.27 11.14 -18.85
C VAL A 145 20.15 10.21 -19.32
N TYR A 146 19.90 9.13 -18.57
CA TYR A 146 18.74 8.27 -18.81
C TYR A 146 17.44 8.99 -18.48
N ARG A 147 16.48 8.96 -19.42
CA ARG A 147 15.12 9.44 -19.22
C ARG A 147 14.15 8.26 -19.29
N ASN A 148 13.34 8.08 -18.25
CA ASN A 148 12.31 7.05 -18.26
C ASN A 148 11.26 7.38 -19.35
N PRO A 149 11.08 6.54 -20.38
CA PRO A 149 10.11 6.80 -21.45
C PRO A 149 8.65 6.74 -20.99
N TYR A 150 8.39 6.22 -19.79
CA TYR A 150 7.04 6.10 -19.22
C TYR A 150 6.77 7.10 -18.10
N ASP A 151 7.68 8.05 -17.87
CA ASP A 151 7.47 9.14 -16.92
C ASP A 151 6.91 10.38 -17.63
N PHE A 152 5.60 10.58 -17.50
CA PHE A 152 4.87 11.73 -18.04
C PHE A 152 4.72 12.88 -17.03
N GLY A 153 5.42 12.79 -15.90
CA GLY A 153 5.31 13.69 -14.77
C GLY A 153 4.27 13.23 -13.72
N PRO A 154 4.47 13.59 -12.44
CA PRO A 154 3.70 13.04 -11.31
C PRO A 154 2.18 13.04 -11.51
N ARG A 155 1.61 14.20 -11.87
CA ARG A 155 0.16 14.34 -12.02
C ARG A 155 -0.40 13.45 -13.13
N GLN A 156 0.31 13.35 -14.26
CA GLN A 156 -0.14 12.55 -15.38
C GLN A 156 0.02 11.06 -15.09
N ASN A 157 1.13 10.66 -14.48
CA ASN A 157 1.36 9.27 -14.08
C ASN A 157 0.26 8.76 -13.14
N TRP A 158 -0.13 9.57 -12.14
CA TRP A 158 -1.24 9.24 -11.25
C TRP A 158 -2.58 9.17 -11.97
N LYS A 159 -2.88 10.10 -12.88
CA LYS A 159 -4.11 10.05 -13.69
C LYS A 159 -4.20 8.77 -14.52
N LEU A 160 -3.12 8.41 -15.20
CA LEU A 160 -3.02 7.19 -16.01
C LEU A 160 -3.17 5.94 -15.13
N PHE A 161 -2.46 5.90 -13.99
CA PHE A 161 -2.51 4.78 -13.05
C PHE A 161 -3.91 4.56 -12.47
N LEU A 162 -4.59 5.63 -12.08
CA LEU A 162 -5.94 5.58 -11.52
C LEU A 162 -7.02 5.35 -12.59
N GLY A 163 -6.69 5.49 -13.87
CA GLY A 163 -7.64 5.35 -14.99
C GLY A 163 -8.57 6.56 -15.14
N LEU A 164 -8.11 7.75 -14.72
CA LEU A 164 -8.85 9.02 -14.73
C LEU A 164 -8.82 9.76 -16.08
N SER A 165 -8.46 9.10 -17.17
CA SER A 165 -8.54 9.65 -18.52
C SER A 165 -10.01 9.74 -19.01
N HIS A 166 -10.26 10.63 -19.96
CA HIS A 166 -11.56 10.81 -20.63
C HIS A 166 -12.75 11.15 -19.70
N SER A 167 -12.69 12.27 -18.96
CA SER A 167 -13.81 12.81 -18.14
C SER A 167 -14.33 11.89 -17.01
N ARG A 168 -13.56 10.88 -16.60
CA ARG A 168 -13.94 10.01 -15.48
C ARG A 168 -13.82 10.76 -14.15
N SER A 169 -14.88 10.73 -13.35
CA SER A 169 -14.92 11.35 -12.02
C SER A 169 -14.10 10.56 -10.99
N TRP A 170 -13.49 11.28 -10.04
CA TRP A 170 -12.77 10.73 -8.88
C TRP A 170 -13.61 9.75 -8.03
N LYS A 171 -14.95 9.84 -8.07
CA LYS A 171 -15.84 8.87 -7.40
C LYS A 171 -15.61 7.43 -7.89
N ARG A 172 -15.14 7.24 -9.13
CA ARG A 172 -14.81 5.93 -9.71
C ARG A 172 -13.45 5.40 -9.25
N VAL A 173 -12.67 6.20 -8.54
CA VAL A 173 -11.40 5.79 -7.93
C VAL A 173 -11.63 5.38 -6.48
N LEU A 174 -12.53 6.10 -5.80
CA LEU A 174 -12.80 5.98 -4.37
C LEU A 174 -13.76 4.84 -4.00
N LEU A 175 -14.50 4.31 -4.97
CA LEU A 175 -15.36 3.14 -4.81
C LEU A 175 -14.81 1.99 -5.67
N PRO A 176 -15.07 0.72 -5.30
CA PRO A 176 -14.70 -0.43 -6.12
C PRO A 176 -15.26 -0.26 -7.53
N SER A 177 -14.39 0.11 -8.48
CA SER A 177 -14.80 0.42 -9.83
C SER A 177 -14.29 -0.63 -10.79
N CYS A 178 -15.20 -1.15 -11.60
CA CYS A 178 -14.93 -2.15 -12.62
C CYS A 178 -14.31 -1.57 -13.90
N HIS A 179 -13.99 -0.27 -13.92
CA HIS A 179 -13.45 0.33 -15.14
C HIS A 179 -11.99 -0.10 -15.36
N LEU A 180 -11.68 -0.46 -16.60
CA LEU A 180 -10.35 -0.92 -16.98
C LEU A 180 -9.31 0.21 -16.94
N PRO A 181 -8.02 -0.13 -16.70
CA PRO A 181 -6.93 0.81 -16.91
C PRO A 181 -6.90 1.30 -18.37
N GLU A 182 -6.18 2.39 -18.61
CA GLU A 182 -5.99 2.89 -19.97
C GLU A 182 -5.08 1.98 -20.78
N GLY A 183 -5.48 1.69 -22.03
CA GLY A 183 -4.76 0.80 -22.93
C GLY A 183 -4.95 -0.69 -22.63
N ASP A 184 -4.50 -1.53 -23.56
CA ASP A 184 -4.58 -2.99 -23.50
C ASP A 184 -3.41 -3.64 -22.74
N GLY A 185 -2.36 -2.87 -22.47
CA GLY A 185 -1.12 -3.33 -21.85
C GLY A 185 -0.14 -4.01 -22.81
N LEU A 186 -0.51 -4.14 -24.09
CA LEU A 186 0.35 -4.64 -25.17
C LEU A 186 1.08 -3.48 -25.85
N THR A 187 0.41 -2.33 -25.95
CA THR A 187 0.95 -1.11 -26.53
C THR A 187 1.01 0.01 -25.49
N TRP A 188 2.02 0.89 -25.63
CA TRP A 188 2.27 1.96 -24.68
C TRP A 188 2.67 3.22 -25.43
N HIS A 189 2.07 4.34 -25.05
CA HIS A 189 2.54 5.66 -25.44
C HIS A 189 3.95 5.88 -24.88
N ARG A 190 4.83 6.50 -25.67
CA ARG A 190 6.20 6.87 -25.32
C ARG A 190 6.41 8.34 -25.59
#